data_AF-A0A2D9TS24-F1
#
_entry.id   AF-A0A2D9TS24-F1
#
_cell.length_a   1.000
_cell.length_b   1.000
_cell.length_c   1.000
_cell.angle_alpha   90.00
_cell.angle_beta   90.00
_cell.angle_gamma   90.00
#
_symmetry.space_group_name_H-M   'P 1'
#
loop_
_entity.id
_entity.type
_entity.pdbx_description
1 polymer ?
#
loop_
_entity_poly.entity_id
_entity_poly.type
_entity_poly.pdbx_seq_one_letter_code
_entity_poly.pdbx_strand_id
1 'polypeptide(L)'
;MSESSKGNWFTEIFGEEGTSFGLEITEKLHAEQTQYQYLEVYNTRTFGKLMVLDGCVMLTSRDNFLYHEMMTHPALFTHPNPKTVAIIGGGDCGTLREVLKHAGVEKCTQIDIDERVTWASQQWFPELCESNTDPRAELLFDDGIAWVKNCTPGSMDLIIIDSTDPVGPAEGLFAVDFYRDCLRALKPEGLLVQQSESPLLHSNSIIKKIHEDMAAAGFHQCHTLPFPQPVYPTGWWSCTMASPQGSVTQFREQDAADKPFATQYYNLGIHKGALALPEFMKRDLGK
;
A
#
# COMPACT_ATOMS: atom_id res chain seq x y z
N MET A 1 -22.76 -27.07 2.51
CA MET A 1 -24.22 -26.97 2.46
C MET A 1 -24.59 -25.58 2.96
N SER A 2 -25.00 -24.66 2.09
CA SER A 2 -25.35 -23.30 2.48
C SER A 2 -26.78 -23.27 2.99
N GLU A 3 -26.95 -23.29 4.31
CA GLU A 3 -28.18 -22.78 4.89
C GLU A 3 -28.29 -21.30 4.53
N SER A 4 -29.36 -20.97 3.82
CA SER A 4 -29.86 -19.62 3.60
C SER A 4 -30.24 -19.00 4.95
N SER A 5 -29.26 -18.64 5.77
CA SER A 5 -29.46 -17.67 6.83
C SER A 5 -29.30 -16.28 6.22
N LYS A 6 -30.32 -15.45 6.40
CA LYS A 6 -30.31 -14.01 6.07
C LYS A 6 -29.32 -13.29 6.98
N GLY A 7 -28.03 -13.60 6.86
CA GLY A 7 -26.97 -12.89 7.58
C GLY A 7 -26.92 -11.44 7.13
N ASN A 8 -26.49 -10.54 8.02
CA ASN A 8 -26.12 -9.19 7.63
C ASN A 8 -24.73 -9.27 6.98
N TRP A 9 -24.62 -9.09 5.67
CA TRP A 9 -23.35 -9.18 4.93
C TRP A 9 -22.95 -7.80 4.41
N PHE A 10 -21.67 -7.47 4.56
CA PHE A 10 -21.03 -6.45 3.75
C PHE A 10 -20.60 -7.13 2.46
N THR A 11 -20.94 -6.55 1.31
CA THR A 11 -20.54 -7.07 0.01
C THR A 11 -19.93 -5.93 -0.79
N GLU A 12 -18.63 -6.03 -1.05
CA GLU A 12 -17.95 -5.19 -2.02
C GLU A 12 -18.20 -5.77 -3.42
N ILE A 13 -18.64 -4.92 -4.35
CA ILE A 13 -19.00 -5.31 -5.71
C ILE A 13 -17.95 -4.75 -6.67
N PHE A 14 -17.20 -5.64 -7.31
CA PHE A 14 -16.27 -5.32 -8.39
C PHE A 14 -17.04 -5.40 -9.71
N GLY A 15 -17.80 -4.33 -9.99
CA GLY A 15 -18.83 -4.32 -11.01
C GLY A 15 -18.31 -4.52 -12.43
N GLU A 16 -17.17 -3.90 -12.77
CA GLU A 16 -16.56 -4.00 -14.10
C GLU A 16 -16.03 -5.42 -14.37
N GLU A 17 -15.58 -6.11 -13.32
CA GLU A 17 -15.02 -7.47 -13.39
C GLU A 17 -16.07 -8.56 -13.16
N GLY A 18 -17.29 -8.18 -12.77
CA GLY A 18 -18.41 -9.09 -12.52
C GLY A 18 -18.17 -10.01 -11.32
N THR A 19 -17.40 -9.56 -10.32
CA THR A 19 -17.11 -10.32 -9.09
C THR A 19 -17.50 -9.55 -7.84
N SER A 20 -17.56 -10.24 -6.70
CA SER A 20 -17.81 -9.60 -5.41
C SER A 20 -17.11 -10.36 -4.29
N PHE A 21 -16.80 -9.65 -3.21
CA PHE A 21 -16.30 -10.24 -1.98
C PHE A 21 -17.20 -9.84 -0.81
N GLY A 22 -17.53 -10.81 0.04
CA GLY A 22 -18.52 -10.62 1.10
C GLY A 22 -18.02 -11.10 2.46
N LEU A 23 -18.25 -10.30 3.48
CA LEU A 23 -17.99 -10.63 4.88
C LEU A 23 -19.27 -10.50 5.71
N GLU A 24 -19.53 -11.50 6.55
CA GLU A 24 -20.65 -11.44 7.47
C GLU A 24 -20.36 -10.42 8.59
N ILE A 25 -21.21 -9.41 8.67
CA ILE A 25 -21.18 -8.34 9.67
C ILE A 25 -21.95 -8.79 10.90
N THR A 26 -21.34 -8.57 12.05
CA THR A 26 -21.97 -8.74 13.36
C THR A 26 -22.46 -7.41 13.94
N GLU A 27 -21.76 -6.30 13.67
CA GLU A 27 -22.09 -4.97 14.18
C GLU A 27 -21.51 -3.87 13.27
N LYS A 28 -22.22 -2.73 13.17
CA LYS A 28 -21.68 -1.50 12.58
C LYS A 28 -21.19 -0.59 13.70
N LEU A 29 -19.89 -0.32 13.73
CA LEU A 29 -19.22 0.45 14.77
C LEU A 29 -19.18 1.94 14.47
N HIS A 30 -19.02 2.30 13.20
CA HIS A 30 -18.93 3.68 12.75
C HIS A 30 -19.49 3.84 11.34
N ALA A 31 -20.04 5.02 11.06
CA ALA A 31 -20.43 5.45 9.72
C ALA A 31 -20.41 6.98 9.67
N GLU A 32 -19.73 7.56 8.68
CA GLU A 32 -19.57 8.99 8.55
C GLU A 32 -19.31 9.39 7.10
N GLN A 33 -19.97 10.44 6.63
CA GLN A 33 -19.56 11.14 5.42
C GLN A 33 -18.52 12.20 5.80
N THR A 34 -17.27 12.00 5.37
CA THR A 34 -16.20 12.99 5.52
C THR A 34 -16.26 13.99 4.36
N GLN A 35 -15.35 14.96 4.36
CA GLN A 35 -15.19 15.88 3.23
C GLN A 35 -14.80 15.16 1.93
N TYR A 36 -14.19 13.97 2.02
CA TYR A 36 -13.57 13.28 0.91
C TYR A 36 -14.31 12.01 0.49
N GLN A 37 -14.85 11.27 1.46
CA GLN A 37 -15.35 9.91 1.25
C GLN A 37 -16.32 9.48 2.36
N TYR A 38 -17.02 8.39 2.13
CA TYR A 38 -17.89 7.76 3.12
C TYR A 38 -17.14 6.65 3.87
N LEU A 39 -16.87 6.89 5.15
CA LEU A 39 -16.07 6.04 6.03
C LEU A 39 -16.96 5.18 6.92
N GLU A 40 -16.73 3.87 6.91
CA GLU A 40 -17.47 2.92 7.73
C GLU A 40 -16.53 1.92 8.43
N VAL A 41 -16.93 1.50 9.63
CA VAL A 41 -16.23 0.45 10.38
C VAL A 41 -17.23 -0.57 10.91
N TYR A 42 -16.90 -1.85 10.75
CA TYR A 42 -17.76 -2.97 11.13
C TYR A 42 -17.00 -4.00 11.96
N ASN A 43 -17.69 -4.72 12.85
CA ASN A 43 -17.23 -6.01 13.35
C ASN A 43 -17.70 -7.11 12.40
N THR A 44 -16.79 -7.98 11.98
CA THR A 44 -17.10 -9.15 11.16
C THR A 44 -17.02 -10.44 11.98
N ARG A 45 -17.68 -11.50 11.52
CA ARG A 45 -17.69 -12.78 12.23
C ARG A 45 -16.30 -13.43 12.36
N THR A 46 -15.43 -13.28 11.36
CA THR A 46 -14.16 -14.03 11.29
C THR A 46 -12.92 -13.19 10.94
N PHE A 47 -13.09 -11.98 10.40
CA PHE A 47 -11.99 -11.10 9.97
C PHE A 47 -11.66 -9.99 10.99
N GLY A 48 -12.31 -10.01 12.16
CA GLY A 48 -12.18 -8.96 13.15
C GLY A 48 -12.88 -7.69 12.67
N LYS A 49 -12.26 -6.52 12.87
CA LYS A 49 -12.82 -5.27 12.38
C LYS A 49 -12.52 -5.10 10.90
N LEU A 50 -13.45 -4.47 10.20
CA LEU A 50 -13.39 -4.15 8.77
C LEU A 50 -13.54 -2.64 8.62
N MET A 51 -12.60 -1.99 7.92
CA MET A 51 -12.72 -0.61 7.48
C MET A 51 -13.11 -0.56 6.01
N VAL A 52 -14.05 0.32 5.68
CA VAL A 52 -14.57 0.52 4.33
C VAL A 52 -14.57 2.01 4.01
N LEU A 53 -14.13 2.37 2.80
CA LEU A 53 -14.18 3.73 2.26
C LEU A 53 -14.92 3.70 0.93
N ASP A 54 -15.98 4.50 0.80
CA ASP A 54 -16.84 4.56 -0.41
C ASP A 54 -17.37 3.19 -0.90
N GLY A 55 -17.52 2.24 0.02
CA GLY A 55 -17.97 0.88 -0.28
C GLY A 55 -16.85 -0.09 -0.68
N CYS A 56 -15.60 0.37 -0.74
CA CYS A 56 -14.42 -0.45 -0.99
C CYS A 56 -13.78 -0.93 0.32
N VAL A 57 -13.31 -2.17 0.36
CA VAL A 57 -12.62 -2.72 1.55
C VAL A 57 -11.21 -2.15 1.62
N MET A 58 -10.88 -1.48 2.72
CA MET A 58 -9.52 -0.98 2.93
C MET A 58 -8.66 -1.98 3.70
N LEU A 59 -9.16 -2.50 4.83
CA LEU A 59 -8.41 -3.46 5.62
C LEU A 59 -9.30 -4.25 6.56
N THR A 60 -8.76 -5.38 7.05
CA THR A 60 -9.30 -6.08 8.20
C THR A 60 -8.26 -6.31 9.29
N SER A 61 -8.71 -6.48 10.54
CA SER A 61 -7.79 -6.86 11.63
C SER A 61 -7.08 -8.19 11.37
N ARG A 62 -7.69 -9.09 10.59
CA ARG A 62 -7.17 -10.45 10.37
C ARG A 62 -5.99 -10.50 9.43
N ASP A 63 -5.97 -9.68 8.37
CA ASP A 63 -5.04 -9.87 7.25
C ASP A 63 -4.30 -8.60 6.81
N ASN A 64 -4.52 -7.45 7.44
CA ASN A 64 -3.81 -6.19 7.12
C ASN A 64 -2.28 -6.33 7.08
N PHE A 65 -1.70 -7.25 7.86
CA PHE A 65 -0.26 -7.46 7.89
C PHE A 65 0.32 -7.89 6.54
N LEU A 66 -0.45 -8.59 5.69
CA LEU A 66 0.02 -9.03 4.38
C LEU A 66 0.38 -7.83 3.51
N TYR A 67 -0.55 -6.87 3.44
CA TYR A 67 -0.39 -5.66 2.66
C TYR A 67 0.68 -4.74 3.26
N HIS A 68 0.58 -4.40 4.55
CA HIS A 68 1.53 -3.45 5.18
C HIS A 68 2.97 -3.95 5.15
N GLU A 69 3.20 -5.24 5.41
CA GLU A 69 4.55 -5.80 5.37
C GLU A 69 5.13 -5.85 3.95
N MET A 70 4.30 -6.12 2.93
CA MET A 70 4.75 -6.21 1.53
C MET A 70 4.90 -4.85 0.85
N MET A 71 4.11 -3.84 1.22
CA MET A 71 4.31 -2.46 0.78
C MET A 71 5.58 -1.84 1.36
N THR A 72 6.02 -2.33 2.53
CA THR A 72 7.06 -1.69 3.31
C THR A 72 8.41 -2.41 3.21
N HIS A 73 8.47 -3.64 3.69
CA HIS A 73 9.76 -4.29 3.97
C HIS A 73 10.57 -4.60 2.70
N PRO A 74 9.98 -5.10 1.60
CA PRO A 74 10.72 -5.28 0.36
C PRO A 74 11.44 -4.00 -0.09
N ALA A 75 10.75 -2.85 -0.07
CA ALA A 75 11.32 -1.58 -0.47
C ALA A 75 12.45 -1.12 0.47
N LEU A 76 12.24 -1.17 1.80
CA LEU A 76 13.26 -0.77 2.78
C LEU A 76 14.51 -1.66 2.78
N PHE A 77 14.37 -2.96 2.51
CA PHE A 77 15.53 -3.85 2.37
C PHE A 77 16.20 -3.75 0.99
N THR A 78 15.47 -3.32 -0.04
CA THR A 78 16.02 -3.04 -1.38
C THR A 78 16.87 -1.77 -1.37
N HIS A 79 16.40 -0.70 -0.70
CA HIS A 79 17.19 0.51 -0.58
C HIS A 79 18.46 0.25 0.26
N PRO A 80 19.64 0.77 -0.15
CA PRO A 80 20.91 0.47 0.53
C PRO A 80 20.99 1.05 1.94
N ASN A 81 20.41 2.23 2.18
CA ASN A 81 20.41 2.88 3.49
C ASN A 81 19.25 3.90 3.64
N PRO A 82 17.99 3.44 3.78
CA PRO A 82 16.83 4.33 3.80
C PRO A 82 16.72 5.09 5.11
N LYS A 83 16.69 6.43 5.04
CA LYS A 83 16.61 7.33 6.21
C LYS A 83 15.35 8.20 6.22
N THR A 84 14.96 8.68 5.04
CA THR A 84 13.86 9.61 4.82
C THR A 84 12.78 8.95 3.96
N VAL A 85 11.62 8.73 4.57
CA VAL A 85 10.50 8.03 3.94
C VAL A 85 9.27 8.93 3.90
N ALA A 86 8.60 8.98 2.74
CA ALA A 86 7.28 9.57 2.62
C ALA A 86 6.24 8.49 2.32
N ILE A 87 5.10 8.51 3.00
CA ILE A 87 3.94 7.66 2.71
C ILE A 87 2.84 8.59 2.22
N ILE A 88 2.35 8.36 1.00
CA ILE A 88 1.23 9.09 0.41
C ILE A 88 -0.01 8.21 0.56
N GLY A 89 -1.01 8.70 1.29
CA GLY A 89 -2.12 7.90 1.80
C GLY A 89 -1.75 7.16 3.10
N GLY A 90 -2.16 5.90 3.21
CA GLY A 90 -1.90 5.06 4.39
C GLY A 90 -2.55 5.59 5.67
N GLY A 91 -3.71 6.24 5.56
CA GLY A 91 -4.44 6.87 6.67
C GLY A 91 -4.69 5.95 7.87
N ASP A 92 -4.61 4.63 7.71
CA ASP A 92 -4.72 3.65 8.79
C ASP A 92 -3.46 3.48 9.65
N CYS A 93 -2.33 4.03 9.19
CA CYS A 93 -1.01 4.02 9.82
C CYS A 93 -0.32 2.65 9.88
N GLY A 94 -0.87 1.60 9.27
CA GLY A 94 -0.24 0.29 9.22
C GLY A 94 1.09 0.30 8.49
N THR A 95 1.19 0.97 7.34
CA THR A 95 2.46 1.15 6.62
C THR A 95 3.47 1.96 7.45
N LEU A 96 3.05 3.05 8.10
CA LEU A 96 3.91 3.83 9.01
C LEU A 96 4.49 2.98 10.13
N ARG A 97 3.66 2.15 10.78
CA ARG A 97 4.10 1.21 11.81
C ARG A 97 5.19 0.28 11.29
N GLU A 98 5.01 -0.29 10.10
CA GLU A 98 6.00 -1.19 9.52
C GLU A 98 7.31 -0.47 9.13
N VAL A 99 7.23 0.78 8.64
CA VAL A 99 8.41 1.59 8.29
C VAL A 99 9.24 1.85 9.55
N LEU A 100 8.59 2.23 10.65
CA LEU A 100 9.27 2.62 11.89
C LEU A 100 9.90 1.45 12.65
N LYS A 101 9.62 0.19 12.28
CA LYS A 101 10.40 -0.97 12.75
C LYS A 101 11.87 -0.92 12.30
N HIS A 102 12.18 -0.18 11.24
CA HIS A 102 13.55 -0.02 10.74
C HIS A 102 14.28 1.10 11.49
N ALA A 103 15.24 0.72 12.34
CA ALA A 103 16.01 1.68 13.15
C ALA A 103 16.87 2.66 12.33
N GLY A 104 17.19 2.32 11.07
CA GLY A 104 17.91 3.20 10.16
C GLY A 104 17.08 4.37 9.61
N VAL A 105 15.74 4.27 9.69
CA VAL A 105 14.84 5.37 9.33
C VAL A 105 14.97 6.47 10.38
N GLU A 106 15.28 7.68 9.91
CA GLU A 106 15.47 8.90 10.72
C GLU A 106 14.21 9.77 10.70
N LYS A 107 13.43 9.74 9.61
CA LYS A 107 12.16 10.46 9.48
C LYS A 107 11.20 9.71 8.56
N CYS A 108 9.95 9.57 8.98
CA CYS A 108 8.85 9.09 8.16
C CYS A 108 7.68 10.08 8.21
N THR A 109 7.34 10.68 7.07
CA THR A 109 6.17 11.56 6.94
C THR A 109 5.06 10.80 6.25
N GLN A 110 3.91 10.65 6.91
CA GLN A 110 2.69 10.13 6.31
C GLN A 110 1.77 11.31 5.96
N ILE A 111 1.33 11.36 4.70
CA ILE A 111 0.49 12.42 4.16
C ILE A 111 -0.80 11.78 3.68
N ASP A 112 -1.87 11.96 4.45
CA ASP A 112 -3.20 11.46 4.11
C ASP A 112 -4.16 12.66 3.99
N ILE A 113 -5.06 12.64 3.01
CA ILE A 113 -5.94 13.79 2.78
C ILE A 113 -7.07 13.88 3.83
N ASP A 114 -7.41 12.76 4.47
CA ASP A 114 -8.59 12.63 5.32
C ASP A 114 -8.23 12.20 6.75
N GLU A 115 -8.04 13.20 7.62
CA GLU A 115 -7.77 12.98 9.05
C GLU A 115 -8.78 12.04 9.74
N ARG A 116 -10.01 11.93 9.23
CA ARG A 116 -11.02 11.05 9.81
C ARG A 116 -10.65 9.57 9.68
N VAL A 117 -9.88 9.19 8.66
CA VAL A 117 -9.36 7.81 8.48
C VAL A 117 -8.37 7.46 9.58
N THR A 118 -7.41 8.36 9.87
CA THR A 118 -6.47 8.18 10.98
C THR A 118 -7.17 8.17 12.33
N TRP A 119 -8.13 9.07 12.54
CA TRP A 119 -8.95 9.05 13.75
C TRP A 119 -9.67 7.71 13.93
N ALA A 120 -10.33 7.19 12.88
CA ALA A 120 -11.04 5.91 12.96
C ALA A 120 -10.09 4.75 13.24
N SER A 121 -8.87 4.80 12.69
CA SER A 121 -7.83 3.80 12.94
C SER A 121 -7.34 3.84 14.38
N GLN A 122 -7.15 5.02 14.96
CA GLN A 122 -6.82 5.14 16.39
C GLN A 122 -7.93 4.58 17.30
N GLN A 123 -9.20 4.73 16.92
CA GLN A 123 -10.32 4.21 17.71
C GLN A 123 -10.50 2.69 17.57
N TRP A 124 -10.41 2.17 16.33
CA TRP A 124 -10.87 0.83 16.01
C TRP A 124 -9.73 -0.14 15.67
N PHE A 125 -8.59 0.37 15.22
CA PHE A 125 -7.39 -0.39 14.87
C PHE A 125 -6.15 0.16 15.62
N PRO A 126 -6.20 0.33 16.95
CA PRO A 126 -5.11 0.97 17.70
C PRO A 126 -3.76 0.27 17.53
N GLU A 127 -3.76 -1.02 17.20
CA GLU A 127 -2.56 -1.81 16.87
C GLU A 127 -1.82 -1.30 15.62
N LEU A 128 -2.49 -0.61 14.70
CA LEU A 128 -1.88 0.02 13.53
C LEU A 128 -1.25 1.36 13.91
N CYS A 129 -1.79 2.06 14.91
CA CYS A 129 -1.39 3.41 15.30
C CYS A 129 -0.34 3.47 16.42
N GLU A 130 0.21 2.33 16.86
CA GLU A 130 1.17 2.26 17.97
C GLU A 130 2.45 3.09 17.74
N SER A 131 2.79 3.35 16.47
CA SER A 131 3.98 4.13 16.09
C SER A 131 3.70 5.60 15.78
N ASN A 132 2.45 6.07 15.89
CA ASN A 132 2.09 7.45 15.54
C ASN A 132 2.77 8.49 16.44
N THR A 133 3.17 8.11 17.65
CA THR A 133 3.89 8.98 18.59
C THR A 133 5.40 8.77 18.58
N ASP A 134 5.93 7.94 17.66
CA ASP A 134 7.38 7.82 17.48
C ASP A 134 7.95 9.21 17.09
N PRO A 135 9.04 9.68 17.71
CA PRO A 135 9.61 10.99 17.40
C PRO A 135 10.07 11.15 15.95
N ARG A 136 10.20 10.05 15.20
CA ARG A 136 10.54 10.03 13.77
C ARG A 136 9.30 10.12 12.88
N ALA A 137 8.10 9.93 13.43
CA ALA A 137 6.83 9.99 12.71
C ALA A 137 6.35 11.44 12.57
N GLU A 138 5.85 11.79 11.40
CA GLU A 138 5.14 13.04 11.14
C GLU A 138 3.86 12.71 10.37
N LEU A 139 2.70 12.97 10.98
CA LEU A 139 1.40 12.84 10.32
C LEU A 139 0.99 14.21 9.78
N LEU A 140 0.74 14.30 8.48
CA LEU A 140 0.23 15.48 7.80
C LEU A 140 -1.12 15.16 7.17
N PHE A 141 -2.09 16.04 7.40
CA PHE A 141 -3.41 15.94 6.79
C PHE A 141 -3.51 16.94 5.63
N ASP A 142 -3.05 16.54 4.45
CA ASP A 142 -2.86 17.40 3.28
C ASP A 142 -2.97 16.59 1.97
N ASP A 143 -3.05 17.29 0.84
CA ASP A 143 -3.03 16.68 -0.50
C ASP A 143 -1.63 16.13 -0.81
N GLY A 144 -1.52 14.80 -0.90
CA GLY A 144 -0.29 14.10 -1.24
C GLY A 144 0.34 14.48 -2.59
N ILE A 145 -0.49 14.79 -3.60
CA ILE A 145 0.00 15.24 -4.91
C ILE A 145 0.66 16.61 -4.75
N ALA A 146 -0.02 17.53 -4.07
CA ALA A 146 0.52 18.86 -3.81
C ALA A 146 1.79 18.80 -2.94
N TRP A 147 1.82 17.91 -1.94
CA TRP A 147 2.96 17.72 -1.06
C TRP A 147 4.19 17.24 -1.85
N VAL A 148 4.07 16.19 -2.66
CA VAL A 148 5.19 15.67 -3.47
C VAL A 148 5.65 16.74 -4.46
N LYS A 149 4.72 17.47 -5.08
CA LYS A 149 5.02 18.57 -5.99
C LYS A 149 5.83 19.70 -5.33
N ASN A 150 5.63 19.95 -4.03
CA ASN A 150 6.37 20.97 -3.28
C ASN A 150 7.57 20.40 -2.51
N CYS A 151 7.76 19.08 -2.51
CA CYS A 151 8.85 18.41 -1.82
C CYS A 151 10.21 18.84 -2.40
N THR A 152 11.18 19.05 -1.50
CA THR A 152 12.55 19.44 -1.89
C THR A 152 13.14 18.38 -2.83
N PRO A 153 13.71 18.75 -3.99
CA PRO A 153 14.31 17.78 -4.90
C PRO A 153 15.44 16.97 -4.24
N GLY A 154 15.51 15.67 -4.53
CA GLY A 154 16.55 14.79 -3.99
C GLY A 154 16.56 14.66 -2.47
N SER A 155 15.43 14.85 -1.81
CA SER A 155 15.35 14.81 -0.34
C SER A 155 14.87 13.47 0.22
N MET A 156 14.20 12.64 -0.60
CA MET A 156 13.60 11.37 -0.16
C MET A 156 14.43 10.15 -0.57
N ASP A 157 14.56 9.18 0.34
CA ASP A 157 15.12 7.85 0.02
C ASP A 157 14.04 6.89 -0.48
N LEU A 158 12.82 6.99 0.08
CA LEU A 158 11.71 6.12 -0.27
C LEU A 158 10.40 6.91 -0.29
N ILE A 159 9.61 6.73 -1.35
CA ILE A 159 8.22 7.17 -1.42
C ILE A 159 7.35 5.92 -1.54
N ILE A 160 6.38 5.77 -0.65
CA ILE A 160 5.38 4.71 -0.63
C ILE A 160 4.04 5.33 -0.99
N ILE A 161 3.44 4.92 -2.09
CA ILE A 161 2.08 5.31 -2.48
C ILE A 161 1.15 4.20 -1.98
N ASP A 162 0.54 4.47 -0.84
CA ASP A 162 -0.44 3.63 -0.16
C ASP A 162 -1.83 4.24 -0.31
N SER A 163 -2.27 4.34 -1.56
CA SER A 163 -3.53 4.95 -1.94
C SER A 163 -4.64 3.92 -2.11
N THR A 164 -5.88 4.40 -2.16
CA THR A 164 -7.00 3.63 -2.68
C THR A 164 -6.85 3.40 -4.19
N ASP A 165 -7.75 2.57 -4.73
CA ASP A 165 -7.94 2.35 -6.17
C ASP A 165 -7.99 3.69 -6.94
N PRO A 166 -7.63 3.73 -8.24
CA PRO A 166 -7.51 4.95 -9.06
C PRO A 166 -8.87 5.60 -9.41
N VAL A 167 -9.69 5.85 -8.40
CA VAL A 167 -11.00 6.48 -8.47
C VAL A 167 -11.02 7.64 -7.47
N GLY A 168 -11.69 8.74 -7.84
CA GLY A 168 -11.85 9.88 -6.95
C GLY A 168 -10.50 10.57 -6.65
N PRO A 169 -10.19 10.90 -5.37
CA PRO A 169 -8.97 11.62 -5.00
C PRO A 169 -7.66 10.95 -5.44
N ALA A 170 -7.66 9.62 -5.62
CA ALA A 170 -6.47 8.85 -5.94
C ALA A 170 -6.12 8.81 -7.45
N GLU A 171 -7.03 9.22 -8.36
CA GLU A 171 -6.79 9.15 -9.81
C GLU A 171 -5.50 9.86 -10.23
N GLY A 172 -5.22 11.03 -9.62
CA GLY A 172 -4.02 11.81 -9.90
C GLY A 172 -2.71 11.13 -9.48
N LEU A 173 -2.76 10.16 -8.57
CA LEU A 173 -1.58 9.41 -8.11
C LEU A 173 -1.11 8.37 -9.13
N PHE A 174 -1.89 8.10 -10.18
CA PHE A 174 -1.57 7.17 -11.26
C PHE A 174 -1.18 7.87 -12.57
N ALA A 175 -0.86 9.17 -12.50
CA ALA A 175 -0.48 9.99 -13.65
C ALA A 175 1.04 10.10 -13.81
N VAL A 176 1.50 10.14 -15.07
CA VAL A 176 2.93 10.32 -15.42
C VAL A 176 3.54 11.57 -14.77
N ASP A 177 2.79 12.67 -14.70
CA ASP A 177 3.30 13.91 -14.09
C ASP A 177 3.52 13.76 -12.58
N PHE A 178 2.68 13.00 -11.88
CA PHE A 178 2.89 12.68 -10.48
C PHE A 178 4.14 11.81 -10.29
N TYR A 179 4.36 10.83 -11.17
CA TYR A 179 5.61 10.04 -11.15
C TYR A 179 6.85 10.90 -11.43
N ARG A 180 6.76 11.94 -12.28
CA ARG A 180 7.86 12.91 -12.48
C ARG A 180 8.13 13.73 -11.23
N ASP A 181 7.08 14.17 -10.53
CA ASP A 181 7.23 14.86 -9.25
C ASP A 181 7.86 13.95 -8.18
N CYS A 182 7.47 12.67 -8.12
CA CYS A 182 8.10 11.66 -7.26
C CYS A 182 9.59 11.47 -7.63
N LEU A 183 9.90 11.29 -8.91
CA LEU A 183 11.25 11.15 -9.42
C LEU A 183 12.14 12.34 -9.02
N ARG A 184 11.61 13.56 -9.10
CA ARG A 184 12.31 14.77 -8.66
C ARG A 184 12.59 14.77 -7.17
N ALA A 185 11.63 14.34 -6.35
CA ALA A 185 11.76 14.30 -4.90
C ALA A 185 12.76 13.24 -4.41
N LEU A 186 12.91 12.14 -5.15
CA LEU A 186 13.81 11.04 -4.83
C LEU A 186 15.29 11.38 -5.04
N LYS A 187 16.15 10.81 -4.19
CA LYS A 187 17.60 10.73 -4.41
C LYS A 187 17.93 9.79 -5.59
N PRO A 188 19.16 9.80 -6.13
CA PRO A 188 19.55 8.93 -7.25
C PRO A 188 19.26 7.43 -7.04
N GLU A 189 19.50 6.92 -5.84
CA GLU A 189 19.23 5.52 -5.45
C GLU A 189 17.85 5.34 -4.79
N GLY A 190 17.01 6.39 -4.82
CA GLY A 190 15.71 6.39 -4.18
C GLY A 190 14.75 5.40 -4.84
N LEU A 191 13.78 4.94 -4.05
CA LEU A 191 12.75 4.02 -4.50
C LEU A 191 11.37 4.67 -4.44
N LEU A 192 10.57 4.39 -5.44
CA LEU A 192 9.12 4.53 -5.41
C LEU A 192 8.52 3.14 -5.27
N VAL A 193 7.56 2.95 -4.37
CA VAL A 193 6.73 1.75 -4.33
C VAL A 193 5.27 2.17 -4.30
N GLN A 194 4.44 1.51 -5.09
CA GLN A 194 3.03 1.85 -5.22
C GLN A 194 2.19 0.57 -5.27
N GLN A 195 1.07 0.55 -4.58
CA GLN A 195 0.06 -0.50 -4.75
C GLN A 195 -0.37 -0.54 -6.22
N SER A 196 -0.41 -1.73 -6.83
CA SER A 196 -0.62 -1.88 -8.27
C SER A 196 -1.71 -2.89 -8.59
N GLU A 197 -2.74 -2.97 -7.76
CA GLU A 197 -3.92 -3.78 -8.03
C GLU A 197 -3.68 -5.29 -8.11
N SER A 198 -4.73 -6.04 -8.50
CA SER A 198 -4.69 -7.49 -8.70
C SER A 198 -3.86 -7.90 -9.92
N PRO A 199 -2.86 -8.78 -9.76
CA PRO A 199 -2.18 -9.42 -10.89
C PRO A 199 -3.13 -10.10 -11.86
N LEU A 200 -4.14 -10.83 -11.34
CA LEU A 200 -4.98 -11.68 -12.17
C LEU A 200 -5.93 -10.86 -13.07
N LEU A 201 -6.41 -9.72 -12.59
CA LEU A 201 -7.32 -8.86 -13.35
C LEU A 201 -6.58 -7.77 -14.13
N HIS A 202 -5.48 -7.25 -13.59
CA HIS A 202 -4.95 -5.96 -14.01
C HIS A 202 -3.51 -5.99 -14.56
N SER A 203 -2.93 -7.17 -14.80
CA SER A 203 -1.58 -7.29 -15.38
C SER A 203 -1.42 -6.58 -16.72
N ASN A 204 -2.36 -6.75 -17.65
CA ASN A 204 -2.31 -6.13 -18.99
C ASN A 204 -3.07 -4.79 -19.07
N SER A 205 -3.48 -4.21 -17.93
CA SER A 205 -4.14 -2.90 -17.86
C SER A 205 -3.41 -1.99 -16.89
N ILE A 206 -3.80 -1.97 -15.61
CA ILE A 206 -3.28 -1.02 -14.61
C ILE A 206 -1.80 -1.26 -14.32
N ILE A 207 -1.38 -2.52 -14.07
CA ILE A 207 0.04 -2.82 -13.76
C ILE A 207 0.93 -2.45 -14.93
N LYS A 208 0.55 -2.87 -16.15
CA LYS A 208 1.29 -2.51 -17.37
C LYS A 208 1.38 -1.00 -17.56
N LYS A 209 0.27 -0.28 -17.38
CA LYS A 209 0.25 1.19 -17.49
C LYS A 209 1.15 1.85 -16.44
N ILE A 210 1.18 1.34 -15.21
CA ILE A 210 2.11 1.83 -14.17
C ILE A 210 3.57 1.67 -14.63
N HIS A 211 3.94 0.52 -15.21
CA HIS A 211 5.31 0.33 -15.74
C HIS A 211 5.63 1.31 -16.86
N GLU A 212 4.70 1.48 -17.81
CA GLU A 212 4.86 2.39 -18.95
C GLU A 212 4.97 3.85 -18.49
N ASP A 213 4.14 4.27 -17.53
CA ASP A 213 4.08 5.63 -17.01
C ASP A 213 5.30 5.96 -16.13
N MET A 214 5.75 5.01 -15.29
CA MET A 214 6.99 5.17 -14.53
C MET A 214 8.20 5.27 -15.47
N ALA A 215 8.25 4.45 -16.53
CA ALA A 215 9.29 4.58 -17.55
C ALA A 215 9.23 5.94 -18.28
N ALA A 216 8.03 6.40 -18.65
CA ALA A 216 7.81 7.70 -19.29
C ALA A 216 8.12 8.90 -18.38
N ALA A 217 8.06 8.71 -17.06
CA ALA A 217 8.47 9.69 -16.07
C ALA A 217 10.00 9.77 -15.91
N GLY A 218 10.72 8.70 -16.23
CA GLY A 218 12.19 8.62 -16.16
C GLY A 218 12.75 7.61 -15.16
N PHE A 219 11.93 6.70 -14.63
CA PHE A 219 12.43 5.55 -13.87
C PHE A 219 13.02 4.51 -14.84
N HIS A 220 14.22 4.02 -14.56
CA HIS A 220 14.92 3.08 -15.44
C HIS A 220 14.83 1.62 -14.98
N GLN A 221 14.42 1.40 -13.72
CA GLN A 221 14.21 0.09 -13.13
C GLN A 221 12.77 0.01 -12.64
N CYS A 222 12.08 -1.09 -12.96
CA CYS A 222 10.70 -1.31 -12.53
C CYS A 222 10.38 -2.81 -12.34
N HIS A 223 9.79 -3.17 -11.21
CA HIS A 223 9.44 -4.55 -10.89
C HIS A 223 8.22 -4.65 -9.98
N THR A 224 7.30 -5.57 -10.29
CA THR A 224 6.09 -5.82 -9.51
C THR A 224 6.30 -7.00 -8.57
N LEU A 225 5.87 -6.86 -7.32
CA LEU A 225 5.88 -7.89 -6.30
C LEU A 225 4.43 -8.33 -6.03
N PRO A 226 4.00 -9.50 -6.54
CA PRO A 226 2.71 -10.08 -6.19
C PRO A 226 2.70 -10.68 -4.77
N PHE A 227 1.58 -10.53 -4.06
CA PHE A 227 1.35 -11.12 -2.73
C PHE A 227 -0.14 -11.36 -2.45
N PRO A 228 -0.52 -12.31 -1.56
CA PRO A 228 -1.92 -12.55 -1.26
C PRO A 228 -2.51 -11.40 -0.43
N GLN A 229 -3.75 -11.05 -0.71
CA GLN A 229 -4.56 -10.17 0.14
C GLN A 229 -6.02 -10.63 0.05
N PRO A 230 -6.47 -11.55 0.94
CA PRO A 230 -7.72 -12.27 0.79
C PRO A 230 -8.97 -11.41 0.63
N VAL A 231 -9.00 -10.24 1.27
CA VAL A 231 -10.15 -9.32 1.25
C VAL A 231 -10.20 -8.40 0.04
N TYR A 232 -9.15 -8.37 -0.79
CA TYR A 232 -9.07 -7.54 -1.99
C TYR A 232 -9.49 -8.32 -3.24
N PRO A 233 -9.76 -7.64 -4.38
CA PRO A 233 -10.12 -8.29 -5.63
C PRO A 233 -9.21 -9.50 -5.93
N THR A 234 -9.84 -10.65 -6.24
CA THR A 234 -9.20 -11.95 -6.50
C THR A 234 -8.48 -12.64 -5.33
N GLY A 235 -8.33 -11.98 -4.19
CA GLY A 235 -7.47 -12.45 -3.09
C GLY A 235 -5.98 -12.34 -3.38
N TRP A 236 -5.60 -11.78 -4.53
CA TRP A 236 -4.23 -11.66 -5.01
C TRP A 236 -3.95 -10.23 -5.42
N TRP A 237 -2.93 -9.64 -4.81
CA TRP A 237 -2.58 -8.24 -4.95
C TRP A 237 -1.13 -8.04 -5.34
N SER A 238 -0.74 -6.79 -5.54
CA SER A 238 0.64 -6.45 -5.89
C SER A 238 1.02 -5.03 -5.52
N CYS A 239 2.33 -4.81 -5.45
CA CYS A 239 2.92 -3.48 -5.49
C CYS A 239 4.01 -3.42 -6.56
N THR A 240 4.23 -2.25 -7.15
CA THR A 240 5.27 -2.02 -8.15
C THR A 240 6.32 -1.08 -7.60
N MET A 241 7.58 -1.54 -7.60
CA MET A 241 8.74 -0.76 -7.21
C MET A 241 9.44 -0.18 -8.45
N ALA A 242 9.89 1.06 -8.35
CA ALA A 242 10.66 1.73 -9.38
C ALA A 242 11.85 2.52 -8.79
N SER A 243 12.91 2.66 -9.58
CA SER A 243 14.11 3.44 -9.21
C SER A 243 14.70 4.19 -10.41
N PRO A 244 15.26 5.40 -10.22
CA PRO A 244 16.01 6.08 -11.28
C PRO A 244 17.31 5.34 -11.64
N GLN A 245 18.04 4.84 -10.63
CA GLN A 245 19.36 4.23 -10.80
C GLN A 245 19.56 2.96 -9.95
N GLY A 246 18.91 2.89 -8.79
CA GLY A 246 19.04 1.78 -7.85
C GLY A 246 18.39 0.48 -8.34
N SER A 247 18.72 -0.63 -7.68
CA SER A 247 18.09 -1.92 -7.97
C SER A 247 16.65 -1.96 -7.44
N VAL A 248 15.79 -2.70 -8.13
CA VAL A 248 14.43 -3.07 -7.66
C VAL A 248 14.27 -4.59 -7.52
N THR A 249 15.36 -5.35 -7.69
CA THR A 249 15.39 -6.82 -7.61
C THR A 249 16.52 -7.38 -6.76
N GLN A 250 17.54 -6.57 -6.46
CA GLN A 250 18.60 -6.89 -5.51
C GLN A 250 18.32 -6.15 -4.21
N PHE A 251 18.44 -6.87 -3.10
CA PHE A 251 18.19 -6.32 -1.78
C PHE A 251 19.20 -6.84 -0.77
N ARG A 252 19.25 -6.19 0.39
CA ARG A 252 20.16 -6.54 1.49
C ARG A 252 19.70 -7.82 2.18
N GLU A 253 19.99 -8.97 1.56
CA GLU A 253 19.50 -10.28 2.00
C GLU A 253 19.87 -10.62 3.45
N GLN A 254 21.10 -10.30 3.86
CA GLN A 254 21.57 -10.55 5.23
C GLN A 254 20.77 -9.71 6.23
N ASP A 255 20.52 -8.44 5.93
CA ASP A 255 19.74 -7.55 6.80
C ASP A 255 18.27 -8.00 6.88
N ALA A 256 17.72 -8.52 5.77
CA ALA A 256 16.37 -9.11 5.76
C ALA A 256 16.28 -10.42 6.57
N ALA A 257 17.35 -11.23 6.58
CA ALA A 257 17.46 -12.45 7.38
C ALA A 257 17.61 -12.15 8.88
N ASP A 258 18.43 -11.15 9.20
CA ASP A 258 18.84 -10.81 10.58
C ASP A 258 17.99 -9.69 11.19
N LYS A 259 16.85 -9.34 10.55
CA LYS A 259 16.00 -8.23 10.99
C LYS A 259 15.65 -8.36 12.49
N PRO A 260 15.82 -7.30 13.30
CA PRO A 260 15.70 -7.39 14.76
C PRO A 260 14.25 -7.37 15.26
N PHE A 261 13.27 -7.43 14.35
CA PHE A 261 11.85 -7.32 14.64
C PHE A 261 11.05 -8.47 14.00
N ALA A 262 9.93 -8.81 14.63
CA ALA A 262 9.03 -9.83 14.13
C ALA A 262 8.15 -9.31 12.99
N THR A 263 7.80 -10.23 12.10
CA THR A 263 6.86 -10.08 10.98
C THR A 263 5.96 -11.30 10.96
N GLN A 264 4.74 -11.15 10.45
CA GLN A 264 3.77 -12.23 10.32
C GLN A 264 3.84 -12.91 8.95
N TYR A 265 4.18 -12.16 7.90
CA TYR A 265 4.27 -12.66 6.52
C TYR A 265 5.68 -12.55 5.95
N TYR A 266 6.23 -11.34 5.92
CA TYR A 266 7.50 -11.05 5.28
C TYR A 266 8.65 -11.82 5.94
N ASN A 267 9.48 -12.43 5.11
CA ASN A 267 10.79 -12.95 5.47
C ASN A 267 11.67 -12.98 4.21
N LEU A 268 12.96 -13.33 4.36
CA LEU A 268 13.89 -13.43 3.24
C LEU A 268 13.35 -14.28 2.08
N GLY A 269 12.78 -15.45 2.38
CA GLY A 269 12.24 -16.36 1.37
C GLY A 269 11.02 -15.79 0.65
N ILE A 270 10.14 -15.11 1.38
CA ILE A 270 8.97 -14.42 0.81
C ILE A 270 9.40 -13.28 -0.11
N HIS A 271 10.39 -12.46 0.27
CA HIS A 271 10.92 -11.42 -0.61
C HIS A 271 11.48 -12.03 -1.91
N LYS A 272 12.31 -13.08 -1.82
CA LYS A 272 12.81 -13.80 -3.00
C LYS A 272 11.69 -14.36 -3.87
N GLY A 273 10.68 -14.94 -3.25
CA GLY A 273 9.52 -15.50 -3.94
C GLY A 273 8.69 -14.43 -4.65
N ALA A 274 8.48 -13.28 -4.02
CA ALA A 274 7.74 -12.16 -4.59
C ALA A 274 8.43 -11.53 -5.80
N LEU A 275 9.74 -11.69 -5.96
CA LEU A 275 10.46 -11.28 -7.19
C LEU A 275 10.19 -12.21 -8.39
N ALA A 276 9.55 -13.36 -8.17
CA ALA A 276 9.20 -14.29 -9.24
C ALA A 276 7.83 -13.93 -9.80
N LEU A 277 7.79 -13.60 -11.10
CA LEU A 277 6.55 -13.38 -11.82
C LEU A 277 6.00 -14.68 -12.43
N PRO A 278 4.69 -14.97 -12.30
CA PRO A 278 4.00 -15.97 -13.09
C PRO A 278 4.12 -15.72 -14.61
N GLU A 279 4.03 -16.77 -15.41
CA GLU A 279 4.20 -16.68 -16.88
C GLU A 279 3.20 -15.74 -17.57
N PHE A 280 1.96 -15.64 -17.06
CA PHE A 280 1.00 -14.70 -17.64
C PHE A 280 1.43 -13.24 -17.42
N MET A 281 1.92 -12.91 -16.22
CA MET A 281 2.42 -11.56 -15.92
C MET A 281 3.65 -11.24 -16.78
N LYS A 282 4.59 -12.19 -16.93
CA LYS A 282 5.76 -12.00 -17.79
C LYS A 282 5.35 -11.64 -19.22
N ARG A 283 4.42 -12.39 -19.79
CA ARG A 283 3.88 -12.12 -21.14
C ARG A 283 3.21 -10.75 -21.22
N ASP A 284 2.36 -10.42 -20.25
CA ASP A 284 1.57 -9.18 -20.27
C ASP A 284 2.45 -7.93 -20.07
N LEU A 285 3.53 -8.06 -19.29
CA LEU A 285 4.54 -7.02 -19.02
C LEU A 285 5.73 -7.03 -19.98
N GLY A 286 5.79 -7.96 -20.94
CA GLY A 286 6.87 -8.07 -21.93
C GLY A 286 8.24 -8.44 -21.35
N LYS A 287 8.30 -9.31 -20.34
CA LYS A 287 9.52 -9.81 -19.70
C LYS A 287 9.92 -11.22 -20.12
#